data_AF-A0A809QXN1-F1
#
_entry.id   AF-A0A809QXN1-F1
#
_cell.length_a   1.000
_cell.length_b   1.000
_cell.length_c   1.000
_cell.angle_alpha   90.00
_cell.angle_beta   90.00
_cell.angle_gamma   90.00
#
_symmetry.space_group_name_H-M   'P 1'
#
loop_
_entity.id
_entity.type
_entity.pdbx_description
1 polymer ?
#
loop_
_entity_poly.entity_id
_entity_poly.type
_entity_poly.pdbx_seq_one_letter_code
_entity_poly.pdbx_strand_id
1 'polypeptide(L)'
;MNKYQRVVVIVAAANIALMLLFPPFLDNPLRRGVLPNFEGFYPLLTAYGVKRIHNELLTLQIMFVVINALIAWLVLDRRTAKGELPEFRYTRAIALFLFGNLALIFAFPPFETYASLYKFDTPGFDSFYFVLGDKRQRHFYIPILYLEVNLVVINALVVWLLFNTLRRAEVFARDRILELAEALPATQLAEVSKTLAYKAVHPAAAPESPEPHLGAGRDRRKYQDPRFRGPERRKGGDRRLKPRTA
;
A
#
# COMPACT_ATOMS: atom_id res chain seq x y z
N MET A 1 -3.86 4.26 -9.12
CA MET A 1 -3.53 4.32 -7.68
C MET A 1 -2.78 5.62 -7.42
N ASN A 2 -3.24 6.43 -6.46
CA ASN A 2 -2.56 7.67 -6.05
C ASN A 2 -1.20 7.36 -5.39
N LYS A 3 -0.23 8.28 -5.44
CA LYS A 3 1.08 8.15 -4.76
C LYS A 3 0.91 7.87 -3.27
N TYR A 4 -0.06 8.54 -2.62
CA TYR A 4 -0.38 8.32 -1.20
C TYR A 4 -0.98 6.93 -0.94
N GLN A 5 -1.85 6.41 -1.82
CA GLN A 5 -2.37 5.04 -1.73
C GLN A 5 -1.24 4.01 -1.88
N ARG A 6 -0.28 4.27 -2.77
CA ARG A 6 0.92 3.43 -2.93
C ARG A 6 1.72 3.33 -1.63
N VAL A 7 1.92 4.46 -0.94
CA VAL A 7 2.61 4.48 0.35
C VAL A 7 1.87 3.64 1.39
N VAL A 8 0.55 3.78 1.51
CA VAL A 8 -0.26 2.97 2.44
C VAL A 8 -0.09 1.48 2.17
N VAL A 9 -0.12 1.05 0.90
CA VAL A 9 0.09 -0.37 0.56
C VAL A 9 1.50 -0.83 0.87
N ILE A 10 2.53 -0.03 0.59
CA ILE A 10 3.91 -0.40 0.92
C ILE A 10 4.06 -0.58 2.43
N VAL A 11 3.52 0.35 3.23
CA VAL A 11 3.57 0.25 4.70
C VAL A 11 2.77 -0.96 5.21
N ALA A 12 1.60 -1.23 4.65
CA ALA A 12 0.80 -2.41 5.01
C ALA A 12 1.52 -3.72 4.65
N ALA A 13 2.10 -3.81 3.46
CA ALA A 13 2.89 -4.96 3.02
C ALA A 13 4.12 -5.17 3.90
N ALA A 14 4.81 -4.09 4.30
CA ALA A 14 5.93 -4.16 5.22
C ALA A 14 5.51 -4.66 6.62
N ASN A 15 4.36 -4.21 7.13
CA ASN A 15 3.82 -4.72 8.40
C ASN A 15 3.48 -6.21 8.32
N ILE A 16 2.82 -6.66 7.25
CA ILE A 16 2.53 -8.08 7.05
C ILE A 16 3.83 -8.89 6.94
N ALA A 17 4.82 -8.41 6.18
CA ALA A 17 6.13 -9.06 6.09
C ALA A 17 6.81 -9.15 7.46
N LEU A 18 6.72 -8.11 8.29
CA LEU A 18 7.24 -8.12 9.66
C LEU A 18 6.53 -9.17 10.52
N MET A 19 5.20 -9.28 10.43
CA MET A 19 4.41 -10.28 11.16
C MET A 19 4.74 -11.72 10.73
N LEU A 20 5.04 -11.93 9.44
CA LEU A 20 5.44 -13.24 8.94
C LEU A 20 6.89 -13.58 9.28
N LEU A 21 7.77 -12.57 9.36
CA LEU A 21 9.16 -12.75 9.74
C LEU A 21 9.32 -12.94 11.26
N PHE A 22 8.44 -12.34 12.05
CA PHE A 22 8.39 -12.44 13.51
C PHE A 22 6.99 -12.86 13.96
N PRO A 23 6.53 -14.10 13.66
CA PRO A 23 5.20 -14.52 14.05
C PRO A 23 5.12 -14.77 15.57
N PRO A 24 3.92 -14.71 16.14
CA PRO A 24 3.69 -15.11 17.52
C PRO A 24 3.83 -16.63 17.65
N PHE A 25 4.55 -17.09 18.66
CA PHE A 25 4.73 -18.51 18.96
C PHE A 25 4.05 -18.90 20.27
N LEU A 26 3.58 -20.14 20.30
CA LEU A 26 3.14 -20.82 21.50
C LEU A 26 4.34 -21.46 22.20
N ASP A 27 4.24 -21.56 23.53
CA ASP A 27 5.14 -22.36 24.33
C ASP A 27 4.92 -23.86 24.09
N ASN A 28 5.87 -24.67 24.55
CA ASN A 28 5.78 -26.12 24.53
C ASN A 28 5.76 -26.63 25.98
N PRO A 29 4.60 -26.71 26.63
CA PRO A 29 4.53 -27.10 28.03
C PRO A 29 5.02 -28.54 28.20
N LEU A 30 6.00 -28.73 29.08
CA LEU A 30 6.54 -30.06 29.43
C LEU A 30 5.54 -30.91 30.23
N ARG A 31 4.56 -30.24 30.86
CA ARG A 31 3.56 -30.88 31.73
C ARG A 31 2.35 -31.32 30.92
N ARG A 32 2.05 -32.62 30.98
CA ARG A 32 0.90 -33.22 30.29
C ARG A 32 -0.41 -32.63 30.83
N GLY A 33 -1.24 -32.07 29.95
CA GLY A 33 -2.54 -31.48 30.28
C GLY A 33 -2.57 -29.95 30.45
N VAL A 34 -1.41 -29.28 30.36
CA VAL A 34 -1.36 -27.81 30.28
C VAL A 34 -1.56 -27.39 28.82
N LEU A 35 -2.45 -26.42 28.59
CA LEU A 35 -2.67 -25.88 27.25
C LEU A 35 -1.51 -24.98 26.85
N PRO A 36 -1.03 -25.05 25.59
CA PRO A 36 -0.02 -24.12 25.10
C PRO A 36 -0.51 -22.68 25.19
N ASN A 37 0.34 -21.79 25.68
CA ASN A 37 0.11 -20.37 25.85
C ASN A 37 1.07 -19.56 24.97
N PHE A 38 0.77 -18.29 24.74
CA PHE A 38 1.66 -17.38 24.02
C PHE A 38 2.98 -17.20 24.76
N GLU A 39 4.09 -17.43 24.07
CA GLU A 39 5.43 -17.27 24.61
C GLU A 39 6.08 -15.95 24.17
N GLY A 40 5.90 -15.57 22.90
CA GLY A 40 6.55 -14.37 22.35
C GLY A 40 6.61 -14.34 20.83
N PHE A 41 7.23 -13.28 20.31
CA PHE A 41 7.56 -13.13 18.89
C PHE A 41 9.03 -13.51 18.69
N TYR A 42 9.30 -14.43 17.77
CA TYR A 42 10.66 -14.87 17.44
C TYR A 42 10.88 -14.78 15.94
N PRO A 43 12.12 -14.57 15.46
CA PRO A 43 12.42 -14.71 14.05
C PRO A 43 11.98 -16.09 13.55
N LEU A 44 11.26 -16.14 12.43
CA LEU A 44 10.74 -17.37 11.84
C LEU A 44 11.86 -18.40 11.60
N LEU A 45 13.05 -17.92 11.23
CA LEU A 45 14.24 -18.72 10.93
C LEU A 45 14.82 -19.43 12.16
N THR A 46 14.67 -18.87 13.37
CA THR A 46 15.27 -19.44 14.58
C THR A 46 14.34 -20.45 15.28
N ALA A 47 13.03 -20.38 15.00
CA ALA A 47 12.01 -21.20 15.63
C ALA A 47 11.47 -22.34 14.73
N TYR A 48 11.95 -22.43 13.48
CA TYR A 48 11.43 -23.34 12.47
C TYR A 48 11.49 -24.81 12.92
N GLY A 49 10.32 -25.46 13.02
CA GLY A 49 10.18 -26.87 13.38
C GLY A 49 10.22 -27.19 14.89
N VAL A 50 10.55 -26.22 15.75
CA VAL A 50 10.64 -26.44 17.22
C VAL A 50 9.42 -25.86 17.94
N LYS A 51 8.93 -24.70 17.51
CA LYS A 51 7.82 -24.00 18.15
C LYS A 51 6.61 -23.91 17.23
N ARG A 52 5.41 -23.97 17.81
CA ARG A 52 4.14 -23.85 17.07
C ARG A 52 3.75 -22.39 16.94
N ILE A 53 3.31 -21.98 15.76
CA ILE A 53 2.81 -20.61 15.53
C ILE A 53 1.44 -20.45 16.17
N HIS A 54 1.23 -19.32 16.85
CA HIS A 54 -0.06 -18.93 17.40
C HIS A 54 -0.95 -18.36 16.28
N ASN A 55 -1.54 -19.23 15.47
CA ASN A 55 -2.27 -18.85 14.26
C ASN A 55 -3.41 -17.85 14.52
N GLU A 56 -4.20 -18.04 15.58
CA GLU A 56 -5.29 -17.12 15.96
C GLU A 56 -4.80 -15.67 16.10
N LEU A 57 -3.76 -15.45 16.90
CA LEU A 57 -3.17 -14.14 17.14
C LEU A 57 -2.55 -13.56 15.86
N LEU A 58 -1.85 -14.39 15.08
CA LEU A 58 -1.28 -13.96 13.79
C LEU A 58 -2.37 -13.53 12.80
N THR A 59 -3.46 -14.29 12.69
CA THR A 59 -4.59 -13.97 11.81
C THR A 59 -5.25 -12.67 12.23
N LEU A 60 -5.49 -12.46 13.53
CA LEU A 60 -6.04 -11.20 14.05
C LEU A 60 -5.14 -10.01 13.71
N GLN A 61 -3.82 -10.13 13.90
CA GLN A 61 -2.86 -9.08 13.58
C GLN A 61 -2.84 -8.73 12.08
N ILE A 62 -2.83 -9.73 11.21
CA ILE A 62 -2.87 -9.53 9.76
C ILE A 62 -4.19 -8.86 9.37
N MET A 63 -5.32 -9.35 9.90
CA MET A 63 -6.64 -8.78 9.62
C MET A 63 -6.70 -7.31 10.07
N PHE A 64 -6.17 -7.00 11.25
CA PHE A 64 -6.10 -5.63 11.76
C PHE A 64 -5.32 -4.71 10.81
N VAL A 65 -4.16 -5.13 10.31
CA VAL A 65 -3.38 -4.35 9.33
C VAL A 65 -4.12 -4.19 8.01
N VAL A 66 -4.74 -5.26 7.50
CA VAL A 66 -5.48 -5.23 6.22
C VAL A 66 -6.68 -4.29 6.32
N ILE A 67 -7.48 -4.38 7.39
CA ILE A 67 -8.62 -3.49 7.61
C ILE A 67 -8.16 -2.03 7.67
N ASN A 68 -7.11 -1.75 8.45
CA ASN A 68 -6.53 -0.41 8.56
C ASN A 68 -6.03 0.13 7.21
N ALA A 69 -5.36 -0.71 6.42
CA ALA A 69 -4.88 -0.37 5.09
C ALA A 69 -6.04 -0.08 4.12
N LEU A 70 -7.11 -0.88 4.16
CA LEU A 70 -8.31 -0.68 3.35
C LEU A 70 -9.04 0.62 3.73
N ILE A 71 -9.20 0.91 5.02
CA ILE A 71 -9.79 2.16 5.51
C ILE A 71 -8.94 3.35 5.02
N ALA A 72 -7.63 3.31 5.23
CA ALA A 72 -6.72 4.37 4.80
C ALA A 72 -6.75 4.56 3.28
N TRP A 73 -6.78 3.46 2.51
CA TRP A 73 -6.93 3.50 1.07
C TRP A 73 -8.23 4.19 0.64
N LEU A 74 -9.36 3.82 1.25
CA LEU A 74 -10.68 4.36 0.93
C LEU A 74 -10.80 5.84 1.30
N VAL A 75 -10.19 6.26 2.41
CA VAL A 75 -10.08 7.67 2.79
C VAL A 75 -9.30 8.47 1.74
N LEU A 76 -8.22 7.89 1.18
CA LEU A 76 -7.39 8.51 0.15
C LEU A 76 -8.01 8.47 -1.26
N ASP A 77 -9.04 7.66 -1.49
CA ASP A 77 -9.69 7.51 -2.79
C ASP A 77 -10.69 8.63 -3.11
N ARG A 78 -10.96 9.51 -2.14
CA ARG A 78 -11.83 10.68 -2.35
C ARG A 78 -11.17 11.68 -3.29
N ARG A 79 -11.43 11.52 -4.60
CA ARG A 79 -11.20 12.55 -5.61
C ARG A 79 -12.09 13.74 -5.29
N THR A 80 -11.52 14.85 -4.85
CA THR A 80 -12.22 16.12 -4.84
C THR A 80 -12.57 16.49 -6.27
N ALA A 81 -13.85 16.74 -6.54
CA ALA A 81 -14.38 17.10 -7.86
C ALA A 81 -13.78 18.38 -8.47
N LYS A 82 -12.89 19.07 -7.74
CA LYS A 82 -12.27 20.33 -8.15
C LYS A 82 -10.78 20.26 -8.49
N GLY A 83 -10.12 19.10 -8.41
CA GLY A 83 -8.68 19.01 -8.74
C GLY A 83 -7.76 19.80 -7.79
N GLU A 84 -8.32 20.61 -6.89
CA GLU A 84 -7.68 21.08 -5.69
C GLU A 84 -7.41 19.85 -4.81
N LEU A 85 -6.13 19.51 -4.64
CA LEU A 85 -5.69 18.70 -3.52
C LEU A 85 -6.38 19.29 -2.29
N PRO A 86 -7.31 18.57 -1.65
CA PRO A 86 -7.95 19.14 -0.49
C PRO A 86 -6.82 19.45 0.48
N GLU A 87 -6.78 20.68 1.00
CA GLU A 87 -6.01 21.00 2.22
C GLU A 87 -6.60 20.25 3.44
N PHE A 88 -7.10 19.03 3.23
CA PHE A 88 -7.26 18.08 4.30
C PHE A 88 -5.88 17.92 4.90
N ARG A 89 -5.68 18.55 6.06
CA ARG A 89 -4.47 18.45 6.86
C ARG A 89 -4.27 16.97 7.12
N TYR A 90 -3.50 16.28 6.29
CA TYR A 90 -3.19 14.86 6.39
C TYR A 90 -2.69 14.52 7.80
N THR A 91 -2.05 15.49 8.48
CA THR A 91 -1.74 15.45 9.91
C THR A 91 -2.97 15.19 10.79
N ARG A 92 -4.10 15.86 10.56
CA ARG A 92 -5.38 15.59 11.27
C ARG A 92 -5.93 14.21 10.93
N ALA A 93 -5.84 13.78 9.67
CA ALA A 93 -6.29 12.44 9.27
C ALA A 93 -5.45 11.35 9.95
N ILE A 94 -4.13 11.50 9.96
CA ILE A 94 -3.19 10.61 10.66
C ILE A 94 -3.45 10.64 12.17
N ALA A 95 -3.70 11.81 12.76
CA ALA A 95 -4.01 11.92 14.19
C ALA A 95 -5.34 11.24 14.55
N LEU A 96 -6.38 11.42 13.74
CA LEU A 96 -7.66 10.73 13.91
C LEU A 96 -7.50 9.22 13.77
N PHE A 97 -6.69 8.79 12.80
CA PHE A 97 -6.39 7.37 12.58
C PHE A 97 -5.62 6.76 13.75
N LEU A 98 -4.61 7.45 14.26
CA LEU A 98 -3.86 7.08 15.45
C LEU A 98 -4.79 6.98 16.66
N PHE A 99 -5.61 8.01 16.90
CA PHE A 99 -6.57 8.02 18.00
C PHE A 99 -7.59 6.88 17.90
N GLY A 100 -8.14 6.62 16.71
CA GLY A 100 -9.06 5.52 16.48
C GLY A 100 -8.42 4.15 16.75
N ASN A 101 -7.18 3.94 16.32
CA ASN A 101 -6.45 2.70 16.58
C ASN A 101 -6.16 2.51 18.08
N LEU A 102 -5.70 3.55 18.77
CA LEU A 102 -5.49 3.50 20.22
C LEU A 102 -6.81 3.24 20.96
N ALA A 103 -7.89 3.91 20.58
CA ALA A 103 -9.21 3.68 21.15
C ALA A 103 -9.68 2.24 20.94
N LEU A 104 -9.39 1.64 19.78
CA LEU A 104 -9.71 0.23 19.52
C LEU A 104 -8.89 -0.70 20.41
N ILE A 105 -7.58 -0.48 20.54
CA ILE A 105 -6.70 -1.25 21.43
C ILE A 105 -7.19 -1.16 22.89
N PHE A 106 -7.61 0.02 23.34
CA PHE A 106 -8.16 0.19 24.69
C PHE A 106 -9.58 -0.36 24.85
N ALA A 107 -10.37 -0.42 23.78
CA ALA A 107 -11.67 -1.07 23.78
C ALA A 107 -11.54 -2.60 23.81
N PHE A 108 -10.50 -3.14 23.18
CA PHE A 108 -10.21 -4.57 23.11
C PHE A 108 -8.77 -4.87 23.56
N PRO A 109 -8.44 -4.65 24.85
CA PRO A 109 -7.09 -4.90 25.32
C PRO A 109 -6.80 -6.41 25.38
N PRO A 110 -5.52 -6.81 25.27
CA PRO A 110 -5.12 -8.19 25.52
C PRO A 110 -5.26 -8.49 27.02
N PHE A 111 -5.96 -9.56 27.37
CA PHE A 111 -6.17 -9.96 28.76
C PHE A 111 -5.32 -11.15 29.16
N GLU A 112 -5.01 -11.22 30.46
CA GLU A 112 -4.30 -12.35 31.06
C GLU A 112 -5.24 -13.54 31.33
N THR A 113 -4.64 -14.74 31.40
CA THR A 113 -5.29 -15.97 31.85
C THR A 113 -5.75 -15.89 33.31
N TYR A 114 -6.86 -16.59 33.61
CA TYR A 114 -7.48 -16.52 34.94
C TYR A 114 -6.73 -17.42 35.94
N ALA A 115 -6.20 -16.83 37.01
CA ALA A 115 -5.38 -17.54 38.00
C ALA A 115 -6.13 -18.55 38.90
N SER A 116 -7.44 -18.76 38.73
CA SER A 116 -8.26 -19.44 39.75
C SER A 116 -8.45 -20.95 39.61
N LEU A 117 -7.94 -21.61 38.56
CA LEU A 117 -8.09 -23.07 38.42
C LEU A 117 -6.79 -23.85 38.68
N TYR A 118 -5.63 -23.22 38.50
CA TYR A 118 -4.34 -23.84 38.79
C TYR A 118 -3.45 -22.85 39.54
N LYS A 119 -3.20 -23.13 40.82
CA LYS A 119 -2.40 -22.32 41.77
C LYS A 119 -0.95 -22.02 41.34
N PHE A 120 -0.51 -22.54 40.20
CA PHE A 120 0.88 -22.54 39.73
C PHE A 120 1.01 -22.23 38.23
N ASP A 121 -0.02 -21.70 37.59
CA ASP A 121 0.09 -21.32 36.18
C ASP A 121 0.68 -19.92 36.05
N THR A 122 1.66 -19.76 35.17
CA THR A 122 2.28 -18.45 34.91
C THR A 122 1.26 -17.55 34.20
N PRO A 123 1.15 -16.26 34.57
CA PRO A 123 0.30 -15.32 33.86
C PRO A 123 0.70 -15.28 32.39
N GLY A 124 -0.24 -15.55 31.49
CA GLY A 124 -0.01 -15.50 30.06
C GLY A 124 -1.20 -14.93 29.31
N PHE A 125 -1.09 -14.83 28.00
CA PHE A 125 -2.11 -14.21 27.17
C PHE A 125 -3.30 -15.17 26.96
N ASP A 126 -4.51 -14.70 27.26
CA ASP A 126 -5.75 -15.44 26.96
C ASP A 126 -6.28 -15.05 25.58
N SER A 127 -6.85 -13.83 25.48
CA SER A 127 -7.28 -13.24 24.22
C SER A 127 -7.59 -11.75 24.37
N PHE A 128 -8.03 -11.12 23.28
CA PHE A 128 -8.67 -9.81 23.31
C PHE A 128 -10.14 -9.94 23.70
N TYR A 129 -10.58 -9.16 24.67
CA TYR A 129 -11.99 -9.07 25.05
C TYR A 129 -12.41 -7.61 25.10
N PHE A 130 -13.71 -7.36 24.98
CA PHE A 130 -14.21 -6.01 25.17
C PHE A 130 -14.02 -5.56 26.63
N VAL A 131 -13.40 -4.39 26.83
CA VAL A 131 -13.02 -3.89 28.17
C VAL A 131 -14.22 -3.70 29.08
N LEU A 132 -15.39 -3.38 28.53
CA LEU A 132 -16.65 -3.25 29.25
C LEU A 132 -17.46 -4.57 29.28
N GLY A 133 -16.86 -5.72 28.94
CA GLY A 133 -17.51 -7.02 29.02
C GLY A 133 -17.51 -7.63 30.43
N ASP A 134 -17.86 -8.91 30.49
CA ASP A 134 -17.87 -9.72 31.73
C ASP A 134 -16.46 -9.87 32.36
N LYS A 135 -15.42 -9.68 31.55
CA LYS A 135 -14.01 -9.89 31.91
C LYS A 135 -13.30 -8.64 32.46
N ARG A 136 -14.05 -7.61 32.88
CA ARG A 136 -13.54 -6.32 33.40
C ARG A 136 -12.52 -6.41 34.55
N GLN A 137 -12.60 -7.45 35.38
CA GLN A 137 -11.71 -7.60 36.54
C GLN A 137 -10.36 -8.24 36.20
N ARG A 138 -10.16 -8.66 34.94
CA ARG A 138 -8.90 -9.29 34.51
C ARG A 138 -7.83 -8.24 34.25
N HIS A 139 -6.59 -8.59 34.57
CA HIS A 139 -5.43 -7.75 34.24
C HIS A 139 -5.17 -7.77 32.73
N PHE A 140 -4.61 -6.66 32.23
CA PHE A 140 -4.15 -6.57 30.86
C PHE A 140 -2.80 -7.26 30.73
N TYR A 141 -2.62 -8.02 29.65
CA TYR A 141 -1.35 -8.62 29.32
C TYR A 141 -0.42 -7.56 28.73
N ILE A 142 0.35 -6.92 29.62
CA ILE A 142 1.19 -5.75 29.33
C ILE A 142 2.15 -5.96 28.14
N PRO A 143 2.82 -7.12 27.96
CA PRO A 143 3.78 -7.29 26.88
C PRO A 143 3.19 -7.07 25.48
N ILE A 144 2.01 -7.65 25.20
CA ILE A 144 1.33 -7.47 23.91
C ILE A 144 0.78 -6.06 23.79
N LEU A 145 0.15 -5.55 24.85
CA LEU A 145 -0.42 -4.19 24.84
C LEU A 145 0.66 -3.15 24.53
N TYR A 146 1.83 -3.28 25.14
CA TYR A 146 2.97 -2.41 24.89
C TYR A 146 3.42 -2.49 23.44
N LEU A 147 3.58 -3.69 22.88
CA LEU A 147 3.98 -3.88 21.48
C LEU A 147 2.97 -3.28 20.50
N GLU A 148 1.68 -3.50 20.71
CA GLU A 148 0.61 -2.99 19.83
C GLU A 148 0.57 -1.46 19.81
N VAL A 149 0.62 -0.83 20.98
CA VAL A 149 0.65 0.63 21.09
C VAL A 149 1.88 1.20 20.39
N ASN A 150 3.06 0.62 20.63
CA ASN A 150 4.29 1.07 19.98
C ASN A 150 4.24 0.89 18.45
N LEU A 151 3.76 -0.25 17.95
CA LEU A 151 3.62 -0.49 16.51
C LEU A 151 2.66 0.51 15.85
N VAL A 152 1.53 0.81 16.48
CA VAL A 152 0.60 1.82 15.97
C VAL A 152 1.24 3.21 15.91
N VAL A 153 1.97 3.61 16.96
CA VAL A 153 2.69 4.89 16.99
C VAL A 153 3.77 4.95 15.92
N ILE A 154 4.59 3.91 15.77
CA ILE A 154 5.62 3.81 14.75
C ILE A 154 4.99 3.90 13.35
N ASN A 155 3.91 3.17 13.09
CA ASN A 155 3.20 3.21 11.82
C ASN A 155 2.68 4.62 11.50
N ALA A 156 2.09 5.30 12.48
CA ALA A 156 1.62 6.68 12.31
C ALA A 156 2.78 7.65 11.98
N LEU A 157 3.92 7.52 12.67
CA LEU A 157 5.11 8.34 12.42
C LEU A 157 5.73 8.07 11.04
N VAL A 158 5.85 6.80 10.64
CA VAL A 158 6.37 6.41 9.31
C VAL A 158 5.49 6.98 8.20
N VAL A 159 4.18 6.80 8.29
CA VAL A 159 3.23 7.35 7.31
C VAL A 159 3.31 8.88 7.27
N TRP A 160 3.38 9.53 8.43
CA TRP A 160 3.54 10.97 8.51
C TRP A 160 4.82 11.46 7.83
N LEU A 161 5.95 10.80 8.07
CA LEU A 161 7.24 11.14 7.48
C LEU A 161 7.20 10.95 5.96
N LEU A 162 6.69 9.81 5.48
CA LEU A 162 6.56 9.53 4.04
C LEU A 162 5.61 10.49 3.33
N PHE A 163 4.51 10.89 3.97
CA PHE A 163 3.61 11.88 3.38
C PHE A 163 4.25 13.27 3.33
N ASN A 164 5.02 13.62 4.36
CA ASN A 164 5.76 14.89 4.39
C ASN A 164 6.86 14.95 3.32
N THR A 165 7.58 13.85 3.07
CA THR A 165 8.58 13.80 1.99
C THR A 165 7.93 13.90 0.61
N LEU A 166 6.82 13.19 0.38
CA LEU A 166 6.05 13.30 -0.85
C LEU A 166 5.55 14.73 -1.08
N ARG A 167 5.00 15.37 -0.05
CA ARG A 167 4.52 16.76 -0.14
C ARG A 167 5.64 17.72 -0.51
N ARG A 168 6.81 17.61 0.12
CA ARG A 168 7.98 18.45 -0.21
C ARG A 168 8.41 18.28 -1.66
N ALA A 169 8.43 17.05 -2.16
CA ALA A 169 8.74 16.76 -3.55
C ALA A 169 7.69 17.36 -4.51
N GLU A 170 6.41 17.33 -4.14
CA GLU A 170 5.32 17.92 -4.94
C GLU A 170 5.39 19.45 -4.99
N VAL A 171 5.68 20.10 -3.86
CA VAL A 171 5.89 21.56 -3.81
C VAL A 171 7.08 21.94 -4.69
N PHE A 172 8.23 21.28 -4.52
CA PHE A 172 9.41 21.55 -5.33
C PHE A 172 9.16 21.32 -6.83
N ALA A 173 8.47 20.25 -7.20
CA ALA A 173 8.11 19.99 -8.60
C ALA A 173 7.18 21.07 -9.15
N ARG A 174 6.23 21.57 -8.36
CA ARG A 174 5.33 22.65 -8.75
C ARG A 174 6.10 23.95 -8.97
N ASP A 175 6.99 24.30 -8.05
CA ASP A 175 7.82 25.51 -8.17
C ASP A 175 8.70 25.45 -9.41
N ARG A 176 9.33 24.30 -9.70
CA ARG A 176 10.10 24.09 -10.93
C ARG A 176 9.24 24.21 -12.20
N ILE A 177 8.01 23.72 -12.18
CA ILE A 177 7.09 23.86 -13.32
C ILE A 177 6.70 25.33 -13.51
N LEU A 178 6.51 26.09 -12.44
CA LEU A 178 6.22 27.53 -12.51
C LEU A 178 7.44 28.31 -13.04
N GLU A 179 8.65 28.03 -12.54
CA GLU A 179 9.88 28.63 -13.05
C GLU A 179 10.07 28.35 -14.56
N LEU A 180 9.83 27.11 -15.00
CA LEU A 180 9.88 26.75 -16.42
C LEU A 180 8.80 27.49 -17.21
N ALA A 181 7.58 27.61 -16.67
CA ALA A 181 6.51 28.36 -17.33
C ALA A 181 6.85 29.85 -17.49
N GLU A 182 7.51 30.47 -16.50
CA GLU A 182 7.96 31.86 -16.61
C GLU A 182 9.14 32.05 -17.58
N ALA A 183 10.02 31.03 -17.71
CA ALA A 183 11.17 31.07 -18.61
C ALA A 183 10.82 30.81 -20.08
N LEU A 184 9.65 30.23 -20.40
CA LEU A 184 9.26 29.92 -21.78
C LEU A 184 8.62 31.14 -22.48
N PRO A 185 9.00 31.45 -23.73
CA PRO A 185 8.34 32.49 -24.53
C PRO A 185 6.87 32.15 -24.80
N ALA A 186 6.01 33.18 -24.86
CA ALA A 186 4.55 33.05 -24.93
C ALA A 186 4.02 32.15 -26.07
N THR A 187 4.76 32.03 -27.17
CA THR A 187 4.42 31.14 -28.30
C THR A 187 4.55 29.67 -27.95
N GLN A 188 5.59 29.27 -27.22
CA GLN A 188 5.81 27.88 -26.80
C GLN A 188 4.88 27.50 -25.64
N LEU A 189 4.54 28.45 -24.77
CA LEU A 189 3.59 28.26 -23.68
C LEU A 189 2.16 27.99 -24.20
N ALA A 190 1.79 28.60 -25.33
CA ALA A 190 0.53 28.34 -26.03
C ALA A 190 0.48 26.92 -26.65
N GLU A 191 1.60 26.39 -27.13
CA GLU A 191 1.69 25.01 -27.63
C GLU A 191 1.67 23.98 -26.50
N VAL A 192 2.39 24.24 -25.39
CA VAL A 192 2.38 23.38 -24.20
C VAL A 192 1.01 23.36 -23.53
N SER A 193 0.33 24.51 -23.41
CA SER A 193 -1.03 24.56 -22.87
C SER A 193 -2.04 23.84 -23.77
N LYS A 194 -1.94 23.98 -25.10
CA LYS A 194 -2.78 23.21 -26.05
C LYS A 194 -2.55 21.70 -25.93
N THR A 195 -1.30 21.26 -25.81
CA THR A 195 -0.98 19.83 -25.68
C THR A 195 -1.39 19.26 -24.32
N LEU A 196 -1.24 20.03 -23.23
CA LEU A 196 -1.72 19.65 -21.90
C LEU A 196 -3.25 19.63 -21.82
N ALA A 197 -3.93 20.62 -22.39
CA ALA A 197 -5.39 20.66 -22.48
C ALA A 197 -5.92 19.47 -23.29
N TYR A 198 -5.29 19.17 -24.43
CA TYR A 198 -5.63 17.99 -25.23
C TYR A 198 -5.45 16.68 -24.44
N LYS A 199 -4.33 16.53 -23.71
CA LYS A 199 -4.06 15.38 -22.83
C LYS A 199 -5.04 15.27 -21.65
N ALA A 200 -5.45 16.38 -21.07
CA ALA A 200 -6.41 16.39 -19.95
C ALA A 200 -7.80 15.90 -20.39
N VAL A 201 -8.21 16.21 -21.62
CA VAL A 201 -9.48 15.77 -22.21
C VAL A 201 -9.38 14.31 -22.72
N HIS A 202 -8.19 13.84 -23.11
CA HIS A 202 -7.97 12.50 -23.67
C HIS A 202 -6.88 11.71 -22.91
N PRO A 203 -7.10 11.34 -21.63
CA PRO A 203 -6.10 10.65 -20.82
C PRO A 203 -5.74 9.24 -21.31
N ALA A 204 -6.60 8.61 -22.12
CA ALA A 204 -6.36 7.31 -22.76
C ALA A 204 -5.58 7.40 -24.09
N ALA A 205 -5.32 8.60 -24.60
CA ALA A 205 -4.59 8.84 -25.84
C ALA A 205 -3.16 9.36 -25.59
N ALA A 206 -2.57 9.02 -24.43
CA ALA A 206 -1.13 9.22 -24.24
C ALA A 206 -0.40 8.31 -25.24
N PRO A 207 0.43 8.85 -26.17
CA PRO A 207 1.39 8.00 -26.84
C PRO A 207 2.32 7.50 -25.74
N GLU A 208 2.35 6.19 -25.54
CA GLU A 208 3.39 5.52 -24.77
C GLU A 208 4.72 6.13 -25.21
N SER A 209 5.52 6.57 -24.24
CA SER A 209 6.93 6.88 -24.45
C SER A 209 7.51 5.78 -25.32
N PRO A 210 8.07 6.08 -26.52
CA PRO A 210 8.51 5.05 -27.42
C PRO A 210 9.73 4.38 -26.78
N GLU A 211 9.50 3.27 -26.09
CA GLU A 211 10.55 2.29 -25.90
C GLU A 211 11.07 1.91 -27.30
N PRO A 212 12.39 1.85 -27.50
CA PRO A 212 12.96 1.50 -28.79
C PRO A 212 12.71 0.01 -29.06
N HIS A 213 11.51 -0.32 -29.54
CA HIS A 213 11.19 -1.64 -30.03
C HIS A 213 11.77 -1.79 -31.44
N LEU A 214 12.95 -2.40 -31.51
CA LEU A 214 13.50 -2.94 -32.75
C LEU A 214 12.65 -4.13 -33.19
N GLY A 215 11.69 -3.88 -34.09
CA GLY A 215 11.11 -4.92 -34.93
C GLY A 215 9.59 -5.03 -34.90
N ALA A 216 9.02 -5.06 -36.11
CA ALA A 216 7.65 -5.43 -36.44
C ALA A 216 6.53 -4.45 -36.01
N GLY A 217 6.68 -3.17 -36.36
CA GLY A 217 5.54 -2.25 -36.44
C GLY A 217 4.56 -2.62 -37.57
N ARG A 218 3.29 -2.27 -37.38
CA ARG A 218 2.21 -2.45 -38.37
C ARG A 218 2.61 -1.88 -39.73
N ASP A 219 2.45 -2.72 -40.74
CA ASP A 219 2.80 -2.54 -42.13
C ASP A 219 2.43 -1.13 -42.64
N ARG A 220 3.44 -0.32 -42.98
CA ARG A 220 3.34 1.07 -43.48
C ARG A 220 2.76 1.14 -44.91
N ARG A 221 1.96 0.15 -45.33
CA ARG A 221 1.61 -0.15 -46.73
C ARG A 221 0.35 0.53 -47.26
N LYS A 222 -0.29 1.44 -46.53
CA LYS A 222 -1.61 1.96 -46.97
C LYS A 222 -1.77 3.47 -47.01
N TYR A 223 -0.75 4.27 -46.74
CA TYR A 223 -0.89 5.72 -46.82
C TYR A 223 0.02 6.29 -47.90
N GLN A 224 -0.62 6.95 -48.87
CA GLN A 224 0.02 7.74 -49.90
C GLN A 224 0.56 9.01 -49.21
N ASP A 225 1.88 9.19 -49.24
CA ASP A 225 2.53 10.37 -48.64
C ASP A 225 2.15 11.62 -49.46
N PRO A 226 1.44 12.62 -48.88
CA PRO A 226 1.00 13.81 -49.59
C PRO A 226 2.15 14.69 -50.09
N ARG A 227 3.40 14.43 -49.66
CA ARG A 227 4.59 15.18 -50.09
C ARG A 227 5.29 14.58 -51.32
N PHE A 228 4.90 13.39 -51.77
CA PHE A 228 5.54 12.72 -52.90
C PHE A 228 4.80 12.97 -54.22
N ARG A 229 5.41 13.70 -55.17
CA ARG A 229 4.84 14.07 -56.48
C ARG A 229 5.39 13.28 -57.68
N GLY A 230 6.12 12.19 -57.45
CA GLY A 230 6.65 11.33 -58.52
C GLY A 230 5.70 10.17 -58.87
N PRO A 231 5.79 9.59 -60.09
CA PRO A 231 5.06 8.37 -60.41
C PRO A 231 5.52 7.24 -59.49
N GLU A 232 4.57 6.64 -58.78
CA GLU A 232 4.82 5.61 -57.77
C GLU A 232 5.43 4.35 -58.42
N ARG A 233 6.76 4.20 -58.32
CA ARG A 233 7.55 3.13 -58.96
C ARG A 233 7.35 1.74 -58.36
N ARG A 234 6.41 1.54 -57.43
CA ARG A 234 6.19 0.27 -56.72
C ARG A 234 4.76 -0.27 -56.86
N LYS A 235 4.23 -0.34 -58.08
CA LYS A 235 3.19 -1.32 -58.43
C LYS A 235 3.82 -2.67 -58.79
N GLY A 236 4.54 -3.26 -57.83
CA GLY A 236 4.91 -4.67 -57.90
C GLY A 236 3.90 -5.45 -57.09
N GLY A 237 2.91 -6.06 -57.76
CA GLY A 237 1.94 -6.93 -57.09
C GLY A 237 2.65 -8.02 -56.28
N ASP A 238 2.09 -8.33 -55.11
CA ASP A 238 2.65 -9.29 -54.17
C ASP A 238 2.82 -10.65 -54.88
N ARG A 239 4.07 -11.09 -55.08
CA ARG A 239 4.38 -12.33 -55.85
C ARG A 239 3.84 -13.60 -55.19
N ARG A 240 3.29 -13.50 -53.98
CA ARG A 240 2.69 -14.59 -53.20
C ARG A 240 1.28 -14.98 -53.67
N LEU A 241 0.65 -14.19 -54.54
CA LEU A 241 -0.70 -14.47 -55.08
C LEU A 241 -0.69 -15.03 -56.51
N LYS A 242 0.46 -15.47 -57.05
CA LYS A 242 0.46 -16.19 -58.33
C LYS A 242 0.02 -17.64 -58.11
N PRO A 243 -1.08 -18.11 -58.70
CA PRO A 243 -1.42 -19.53 -58.68
C PRO A 243 -0.33 -20.32 -59.44
N ARG A 244 0.13 -21.42 -58.85
CA ARG A 244 0.96 -22.40 -59.56
C ARG A 244 0.07 -23.04 -60.62
N THR A 245 0.32 -22.73 -61.89
CA THR A 245 -0.18 -23.54 -63.00
C THR A 245 0.50 -24.91 -62.95
N ALA A 246 -0.31 -25.95 -63.18
CA ALA A 246 0.11 -27.34 -63.27
C ALA A 246 1.13 -27.57 -64.40
#